data_AF-A0A358NHB3-F1
#
_entry.id   AF-A0A358NHB3-F1
#
_cell.length_a   1.000
_cell.length_b   1.000
_cell.length_c   1.000
_cell.angle_alpha   90.00
_cell.angle_beta   90.00
_cell.angle_gamma   90.00
#
_symmetry.space_group_name_H-M   'P 1'
#
loop_
_entity.id
_entity.type
_entity.pdbx_description
1 polymer ?
#
loop_
_entity_poly.entity_id
_entity_poly.type
_entity_poly.pdbx_seq_one_letter_code
_entity_poly.pdbx_strand_id
1 'polypeptide(L)'
;MLEHLINIIVPEIAHLLEIIGVFIIFYSAMKTFGRYALRAFNFSDETVKIDFSQALAMALEFKLGAEILKTLIIRTKEELMILASIVILRAALTLIIHWEIDSDSKRCNNHSGEGKGGIFQRKSKEDSLN
;
A
#
# COMPACT_ATOMS: atom_id res chain seq x y z
N MET A 1 -18.47 35.73 -15.10
CA MET A 1 -17.04 35.63 -15.50
C MET A 1 -16.28 34.63 -14.65
N LEU A 2 -16.24 34.78 -13.31
CA LEU A 2 -15.47 33.89 -12.42
C LEU A 2 -15.99 32.43 -12.38
N GLU A 3 -17.31 32.23 -12.38
CA GLU A 3 -17.93 30.90 -12.44
C GLU A 3 -17.56 30.13 -13.71
N HIS A 4 -17.45 30.82 -14.84
CA HIS A 4 -17.08 30.20 -16.12
C HIS A 4 -15.62 29.74 -16.11
N LEU A 5 -14.74 30.52 -15.47
CA LEU A 5 -13.33 30.18 -15.30
C LEU A 5 -13.16 28.95 -14.40
N ILE A 6 -13.88 28.88 -13.28
CA ILE A 6 -13.87 27.74 -12.36
C ILE A 6 -14.38 26.47 -13.04
N ASN A 7 -15.48 26.56 -13.79
CA ASN A 7 -16.07 25.45 -14.54
C ASN A 7 -15.15 24.86 -15.63
N ILE A 8 -14.13 25.60 -16.05
CA ILE A 8 -13.14 25.13 -17.04
C ILE A 8 -11.89 24.60 -16.35
N ILE A 9 -11.37 25.32 -15.35
CA ILE A 9 -10.06 25.02 -14.75
C ILE A 9 -10.11 23.79 -13.83
N VAL A 10 -11.10 23.71 -12.96
CA VAL A 10 -11.12 22.69 -11.90
C VAL A 10 -11.33 21.27 -12.46
N PRO A 11 -12.19 21.03 -13.49
CA PRO A 11 -12.27 19.71 -14.12
C PRO A 11 -10.97 19.29 -14.81
N GLU A 12 -10.25 20.24 -15.42
CA GLU A 12 -8.94 19.99 -16.01
C GLU A 12 -7.91 19.59 -14.94
N ILE A 13 -7.86 20.30 -13.82
CA ILE A 13 -7.00 19.94 -12.69
C ILE A 13 -7.38 18.55 -12.15
N ALA A 14 -8.67 18.25 -12.02
CA ALA A 14 -9.12 16.95 -11.56
C ALA A 14 -8.67 15.81 -12.49
N HIS A 15 -8.79 15.96 -13.81
CA HIS A 15 -8.28 14.98 -14.76
C HIS A 15 -6.76 14.80 -14.65
N LEU A 16 -6.00 15.89 -14.46
CA LEU A 16 -4.56 15.80 -14.25
C LEU A 16 -4.21 14.98 -12.99
N LEU A 17 -4.93 15.21 -11.88
CA LEU A 17 -4.73 14.43 -10.65
C LEU A 17 -5.04 12.94 -10.87
N GLU A 18 -6.09 12.61 -11.62
CA GLU A 18 -6.40 11.22 -11.96
C GLU A 18 -5.29 10.56 -12.79
N ILE A 19 -4.75 11.27 -13.79
CA ILE A 19 -3.67 10.78 -14.63
C ILE A 19 -2.42 10.51 -13.79
N ILE A 20 -2.08 11.40 -12.86
CA ILE A 20 -0.96 11.20 -11.93
C ILE A 20 -1.17 9.94 -11.08
N GLY A 21 -2.36 9.77 -10.50
CA GLY A 21 -2.69 8.58 -9.72
C GLY A 21 -2.55 7.29 -10.55
N VAL A 22 -3.10 7.27 -11.77
CA VAL A 22 -2.98 6.12 -12.68
C VAL A 22 -1.51 5.84 -13.03
N PHE A 23 -0.71 6.88 -13.29
CA PHE A 23 0.69 6.76 -13.60
C PHE A 23 1.50 6.14 -12.45
N ILE A 24 1.27 6.59 -11.21
CA ILE A 24 1.93 6.04 -10.02
C ILE A 24 1.61 4.55 -9.85
N ILE A 25 0.34 4.15 -10.01
CA ILE A 25 -0.08 2.75 -9.95
C ILE A 25 0.64 1.93 -11.02
N PHE A 26 0.64 2.43 -12.27
CA PHE A 26 1.23 1.72 -13.39
C PHE A 26 2.75 1.53 -13.22
N TYR A 27 3.47 2.60 -12.89
CA TYR A 27 4.92 2.57 -12.72
C TYR A 27 5.33 1.66 -11.56
N SER A 28 4.67 1.79 -10.41
CA SER A 28 4.95 0.96 -9.24
C SER A 28 4.63 -0.51 -9.51
N ALA A 29 3.52 -0.82 -10.17
CA ALA A 29 3.19 -2.19 -10.57
C ALA A 29 4.25 -2.78 -11.50
N MET A 30 4.71 -2.04 -12.51
CA MET A 30 5.71 -2.52 -13.46
C MET A 30 7.07 -2.76 -12.79
N LYS A 31 7.50 -1.85 -11.90
CA LYS A 31 8.73 -2.00 -11.10
C LYS A 31 8.66 -3.22 -10.17
N THR A 32 7.57 -3.36 -9.43
CA THR A 32 7.34 -4.45 -8.46
C THR A 32 7.24 -5.80 -9.19
N PHE A 33 6.49 -5.85 -10.30
CA PHE A 33 6.34 -7.04 -11.12
C PHE A 33 7.66 -7.47 -11.75
N GLY A 34 8.46 -6.53 -12.27
CA GLY A 34 9.78 -6.84 -12.81
C GLY A 34 10.70 -7.47 -11.77
N ARG A 35 10.83 -6.85 -10.58
CA ARG A 35 11.63 -7.40 -9.47
C ARG A 35 11.14 -8.77 -9.01
N TYR A 36 9.83 -8.96 -8.97
CA TYR A 36 9.21 -10.23 -8.59
C TYR A 36 9.50 -11.34 -9.61
N ALA A 37 9.37 -11.04 -10.91
CA ALA A 37 9.63 -11.98 -12.00
C ALA A 37 11.11 -12.41 -12.06
N LEU A 38 12.03 -11.45 -11.87
CA LEU A 38 13.48 -11.70 -11.84
C LEU A 38 13.93 -12.61 -10.68
N ARG A 39 13.16 -12.66 -9.58
CA ARG A 39 13.52 -13.43 -8.37
C ARG A 39 12.82 -14.79 -8.28
N ALA A 40 12.33 -15.31 -9.41
CA ALA A 40 11.72 -16.63 -9.53
C ALA A 40 10.59 -16.89 -8.51
N PHE A 41 9.67 -15.94 -8.35
CA PHE A 41 8.51 -16.07 -7.44
C PHE A 41 8.86 -16.15 -5.94
N ASN A 42 10.07 -15.76 -5.54
CA ASN A 42 10.42 -15.77 -4.12
C ASN A 42 9.80 -14.55 -3.42
N PHE A 43 8.70 -14.78 -2.68
CA PHE A 43 7.92 -13.77 -1.95
C PHE A 43 8.62 -13.16 -0.72
N SER A 44 9.91 -13.44 -0.52
CA SER A 44 10.65 -13.12 0.71
C SER A 44 11.03 -11.64 0.86
N ASP A 45 10.78 -10.80 -0.15
CA ASP A 45 11.20 -9.40 -0.15
C ASP A 45 10.07 -8.49 0.36
N GLU A 46 9.92 -8.46 1.68
CA GLU A 46 8.91 -7.67 2.39
C GLU A 46 9.00 -6.16 2.03
N THR A 47 10.21 -5.67 1.74
CA THR A 47 10.47 -4.28 1.35
C THR A 47 9.81 -3.91 0.02
N VAL A 48 9.82 -4.80 -0.97
CA VAL A 48 9.21 -4.53 -2.29
C VAL A 48 7.68 -4.43 -2.20
N LYS A 49 7.09 -5.16 -1.24
CA LYS A 49 5.65 -5.15 -0.94
C LYS A 49 5.23 -3.83 -0.27
N ILE A 50 6.01 -3.37 0.70
CA ILE A 50 5.77 -2.11 1.41
C ILE A 50 5.82 -0.93 0.44
N ASP A 51 6.84 -0.88 -0.44
CA ASP A 51 6.98 0.16 -1.46
C ASP A 51 5.76 0.22 -2.40
N PHE A 52 5.23 -0.95 -2.82
CA PHE A 52 4.06 -1.03 -3.68
C PHE A 52 2.78 -0.57 -2.98
N SER A 53 2.57 -1.00 -1.73
CA SER A 53 1.41 -0.58 -0.92
C SER A 53 1.42 0.94 -0.67
N GLN A 54 2.58 1.54 -0.43
CA GLN A 54 2.72 2.99 -0.28
C GLN A 54 2.41 3.74 -1.59
N ALA A 55 2.89 3.25 -2.73
CA ALA A 55 2.58 3.83 -4.03
C ALA A 55 1.07 3.74 -4.37
N LEU A 56 0.42 2.62 -4.04
CA LEU A 56 -1.03 2.47 -4.18
C LEU A 56 -1.80 3.47 -3.30
N ALA A 57 -1.39 3.65 -2.04
CA ALA A 57 -2.02 4.61 -1.13
C ALA A 57 -1.91 6.05 -1.66
N MET A 58 -0.72 6.44 -2.12
CA MET A 58 -0.48 7.76 -2.71
C MET A 58 -1.37 8.00 -3.95
N ALA A 59 -1.50 7.00 -4.83
CA ALA A 59 -2.36 7.12 -6.00
C ALA A 59 -3.85 7.26 -5.65
N LEU A 60 -4.28 6.61 -4.55
CA LEU A 60 -5.63 6.75 -4.01
C LEU A 60 -5.89 8.16 -3.48
N GLU A 61 -4.93 8.77 -2.79
CA GLU A 61 -5.03 10.16 -2.34
C GLU A 61 -5.19 11.14 -3.51
N PHE A 62 -4.43 10.95 -4.60
CA PHE A 62 -4.59 11.77 -5.81
C PHE A 62 -5.95 11.58 -6.47
N LYS A 63 -6.48 10.36 -6.53
CA LYS A 63 -7.83 10.10 -7.05
C LYS A 63 -8.92 10.71 -6.18
N LEU A 64 -8.80 10.63 -4.85
CA LEU A 64 -9.73 11.28 -3.93
C LEU A 64 -9.69 12.81 -4.09
N GLY A 65 -8.50 13.41 -4.27
CA GLY A 65 -8.35 14.84 -4.53
C GLY A 65 -9.05 15.28 -5.82
N ALA A 66 -8.91 14.51 -6.90
CA ALA A 66 -9.64 14.76 -8.15
C ALA A 66 -11.16 14.68 -7.99
N GLU A 67 -11.62 13.70 -7.21
CA GLU A 67 -13.04 13.51 -6.93
C GLU A 67 -13.61 14.70 -6.15
N ILE A 68 -12.89 15.16 -5.13
CA ILE A 68 -13.24 16.36 -4.35
C ILE A 68 -13.35 17.57 -5.27
N LEU A 69 -12.37 17.81 -6.14
CA LEU A 69 -12.40 18.93 -7.10
C LEU A 69 -13.62 18.88 -8.04
N LYS A 70 -14.00 17.69 -8.54
CA LYS A 70 -15.20 17.50 -9.38
C LYS A 70 -16.50 17.78 -8.61
N THR A 71 -16.58 17.42 -7.33
CA THR A 71 -17.76 17.71 -6.48
C THR A 71 -17.95 19.19 -6.17
N LEU A 72 -16.89 20.00 -6.24
CA LEU A 72 -16.98 21.45 -5.99
C LEU A 72 -17.74 22.21 -7.10
N ILE A 73 -17.92 21.59 -8.27
CA ILE A 73 -18.57 22.21 -9.44
C ILE A 73 -19.94 21.61 -9.77
N ILE A 74 -20.14 20.32 -9.49
CA ILE A 74 -21.31 19.58 -9.98
C ILE A 74 -22.41 19.53 -8.91
N ARG A 75 -23.63 19.94 -9.28
CA ARG A 75 -24.83 19.87 -8.41
C ARG A 75 -25.58 18.53 -8.45
N THR A 76 -25.30 17.61 -9.39
CA THR A 76 -25.96 16.30 -9.51
C THR A 76 -25.00 15.16 -9.17
N LYS A 77 -25.22 14.53 -8.02
CA LYS A 77 -24.25 13.68 -7.31
C LYS A 77 -24.41 12.18 -7.61
N GLU A 78 -25.49 11.76 -8.31
CA GLU A 78 -25.84 10.33 -8.40
C GLU A 78 -24.83 9.48 -9.18
N GLU A 79 -24.36 9.93 -10.35
CA GLU A 79 -23.43 9.17 -11.18
C GLU A 79 -22.03 9.12 -10.56
N LEU A 80 -21.64 10.23 -9.93
CA LEU A 80 -20.39 10.39 -9.21
C LEU A 80 -20.29 9.40 -8.03
N MET A 81 -21.40 9.22 -7.29
CA MET A 81 -21.47 8.30 -6.16
C MET A 81 -21.21 6.84 -6.55
N ILE A 82 -21.66 6.42 -7.75
CA ILE A 82 -21.46 5.04 -8.22
C ILE A 82 -19.98 4.81 -8.56
N LEU A 83 -19.36 5.76 -9.27
CA LEU A 83 -17.93 5.70 -9.61
C LEU A 83 -17.03 5.71 -8.36
N ALA A 84 -17.29 6.61 -7.42
CA ALA A 84 -16.56 6.68 -6.16
C ALA A 84 -16.71 5.38 -5.34
N SER A 85 -17.92 4.83 -5.28
CA SER A 85 -18.19 3.57 -4.55
C SER A 85 -17.39 2.40 -5.10
N ILE A 86 -17.25 2.29 -6.42
CA ILE A 86 -16.48 1.21 -7.05
C ILE A 86 -14.98 1.35 -6.73
N VAL A 87 -14.44 2.56 -6.75
CA VAL A 87 -13.03 2.81 -6.42
C VAL A 87 -12.73 2.49 -4.95
N ILE A 88 -13.62 2.88 -4.04
CA ILE A 88 -13.51 2.57 -2.60
C ILE A 88 -13.58 1.06 -2.37
N LEU A 89 -14.56 0.38 -2.98
CA LEU A 89 -14.71 -1.06 -2.88
C LEU A 89 -13.45 -1.79 -3.35
N ARG A 90 -12.85 -1.32 -4.45
CA ARG A 90 -11.61 -1.86 -5.01
C ARG A 90 -10.43 -1.70 -4.05
N ALA A 91 -10.30 -0.54 -3.40
CA ALA A 91 -9.27 -0.31 -2.39
C ALA A 91 -9.47 -1.21 -1.17
N ALA A 92 -10.70 -1.29 -0.65
CA ALA A 92 -11.03 -2.11 0.51
C ALA A 92 -10.72 -3.59 0.29
N LEU A 93 -11.16 -4.17 -0.83
CA LEU A 93 -10.88 -5.56 -1.17
C LEU A 93 -9.38 -5.83 -1.29
N THR A 94 -8.63 -4.92 -1.92
CA THR A 94 -7.18 -5.06 -2.10
C THR A 94 -6.43 -4.98 -0.76
N LEU A 95 -6.86 -4.10 0.15
CA LEU A 95 -6.25 -3.92 1.47
C LEU A 95 -6.56 -5.07 2.42
N ILE A 96 -7.80 -5.59 2.41
CA ILE A 96 -8.19 -6.76 3.21
C ILE A 96 -7.30 -7.95 2.87
N ILE A 97 -7.12 -8.22 1.57
CA ILE A 97 -6.25 -9.31 1.10
C ILE A 97 -4.80 -9.07 1.54
N HIS A 98 -4.31 -7.83 1.51
CA HIS A 98 -2.95 -7.50 1.94
C HIS A 98 -2.71 -7.72 3.44
N TRP A 99 -3.68 -7.33 4.28
CA TRP A 99 -3.59 -7.49 5.73
C TRP A 99 -3.65 -8.94 6.18
N GLU A 100 -4.49 -9.76 5.55
CA GLU A 100 -4.58 -11.19 5.85
C GLU A 100 -3.22 -11.87 5.61
N ILE A 101 -2.59 -11.53 4.48
CA ILE A 101 -1.30 -12.09 4.08
C ILE A 101 -0.14 -11.59 4.96
N ASP A 102 -0.12 -10.33 5.41
CA ASP A 102 0.90 -9.83 6.34
C ASP A 102 0.78 -10.48 7.74
N SER A 103 -0.46 -10.74 8.18
CA SER A 103 -0.76 -11.32 9.49
C SER A 103 -0.31 -12.77 9.60
N ASP A 104 -0.50 -13.56 8.53
CA ASP A 104 -0.04 -14.95 8.50
C ASP A 104 1.50 -15.07 8.42
N SER A 105 2.18 -14.08 7.83
CA SER A 105 3.65 -14.03 7.78
C SER A 105 4.29 -13.92 9.17
N LYS A 106 3.62 -13.25 10.11
CA LYS A 106 4.12 -13.05 11.49
C LYS A 106 3.89 -14.25 12.40
N ARG A 107 2.99 -15.18 12.04
CA ARG A 107 2.69 -16.36 12.87
C ARG A 107 3.70 -17.51 12.72
N CYS A 108 4.58 -17.47 11.73
CA CYS A 108 5.61 -18.50 11.51
C CYS A 108 7.01 -18.19 12.11
N ASN A 109 7.23 -17.06 12.79
CA ASN A 109 8.54 -16.76 13.41
C ASN A 109 8.65 -17.16 14.90
N ASN A 110 7.58 -17.68 15.52
CA ASN A 110 7.57 -17.99 16.96
C ASN A 110 7.81 -19.46 17.33
N HIS A 111 8.24 -20.30 16.39
CA HIS A 111 8.53 -21.72 16.65
C HIS A 111 9.99 -22.09 16.37
N SER A 112 10.95 -21.27 16.83
CA SER A 112 12.37 -21.66 16.91
C SER A 112 13.08 -21.08 18.15
N GLY A 113 12.31 -20.70 19.19
CA GLY A 113 12.83 -20.15 20.44
C GLY A 113 13.06 -21.17 21.56
N GLU A 114 12.89 -22.47 21.33
CA GLU A 114 13.26 -23.51 22.30
C GLU A 114 14.63 -24.08 21.94
N GLY A 115 15.63 -23.88 22.79
CA GLY A 115 16.85 -24.70 22.74
C GLY A 115 18.20 -24.07 23.05
N LYS A 116 18.30 -22.85 23.61
CA LYS A 116 19.59 -22.31 24.08
C LYS A 116 19.55 -21.64 25.46
N GLY A 117 18.81 -22.22 26.40
CA GLY A 117 19.04 -22.03 27.83
C GLY A 117 19.71 -23.28 28.39
N GLY A 118 21.00 -23.23 28.75
CA GLY A 118 21.55 -24.32 29.58
C GLY A 118 23.07 -24.57 29.60
N ILE A 119 23.88 -24.05 28.68
CA ILE A 119 25.31 -24.48 28.61
C ILE A 119 26.31 -23.40 29.09
N PHE A 120 25.93 -22.12 29.17
CA PHE A 120 26.90 -21.06 29.45
C PHE A 120 27.16 -20.77 30.94
N GLN A 121 26.42 -21.37 31.89
CA GLN A 121 26.62 -21.12 33.33
C GLN A 121 27.49 -22.14 34.08
N ARG A 122 28.00 -23.20 33.44
CA ARG A 122 28.86 -24.17 34.16
C ARG A 122 30.34 -23.76 34.29
N LYS A 123 30.84 -22.79 33.53
CA LYS A 123 32.30 -22.54 33.43
C LYS A 123 32.86 -21.43 34.32
N SER A 124 32.11 -20.95 35.32
CA SER A 124 32.63 -19.91 36.25
C SER A 124 32.69 -20.38 37.70
N LYS A 125 32.43 -21.66 37.99
CA LYS A 125 32.53 -22.22 39.35
C LYS A 125 33.66 -23.23 39.56
N GLU A 126 34.32 -23.71 38.49
CA GLU A 126 35.49 -24.60 38.63
C GLU A 126 36.80 -23.83 38.83
N ASP A 127 36.90 -22.57 38.40
CA ASP A 127 38.13 -21.76 38.56
C ASP A 127 38.24 -21.07 39.93
N SER A 128 37.26 -21.25 40.83
CA SER A 128 37.31 -20.73 42.21
C SER A 128 37.67 -21.80 43.25
N LEU A 129 37.95 -23.02 42.80
CA LEU A 129 38.33 -24.15 43.65
C LEU A 129 39.50 -24.92 43.04
N ASN A 130 40.53 -24.22 42.57
CA ASN A 130 41.89 -24.76 42.46
C ASN A 130 42.93 -23.65 42.61
#